data_AF-A0A1V6CG52-F1
#
_entry.id   AF-A0A1V6CG52-F1
#
_cell.length_a   1.000
_cell.length_b   1.000
_cell.length_c   1.000
_cell.angle_alpha   90.00
_cell.angle_beta   90.00
_cell.angle_gamma   90.00
#
_symmetry.space_group_name_H-M   'P 1'
#
loop_
_entity.id
_entity.type
_entity.pdbx_description
1 polymer ?
#
loop_
_entity_poly.entity_id
_entity_poly.type
_entity_poly.pdbx_seq_one_letter_code
_entity_poly.pdbx_strand_id
1 'polypeptide(L)'
;MKYPRNGQYPEQIFSFCKDILFVEQLKKSGFKHTFLIIFVDDPLFYSGNGDGIYGYFRQKKKLSGSVQKPTGRKDETIQLSGCYEVQWIPVSGDLKYTLIEASSGQQVNEGDRE
;
A
#
# COMPACT_ATOMS: atom_id res chain seq x y z
N MET A 1 3.43 -12.47 -1.36
CA MET A 1 3.95 -12.40 0.03
C MET A 1 5.29 -11.69 -0.01
N LYS A 2 5.56 -10.77 0.93
CA LYS A 2 6.80 -9.98 0.96
C LYS A 2 7.36 -9.87 2.39
N TYR A 3 8.69 -9.85 2.49
CA TYR A 3 9.44 -9.76 3.76
C TYR A 3 10.76 -8.99 3.57
N PRO A 4 10.75 -7.65 3.65
CA PRO A 4 11.96 -6.83 3.44
C PRO A 4 12.92 -6.91 4.62
N ARG A 5 14.23 -6.91 4.33
CA ARG A 5 15.33 -7.04 5.32
C ARG A 5 16.44 -6.00 5.19
N ASN A 6 16.43 -5.20 4.14
CA ASN A 6 17.49 -4.23 3.83
C ASN A 6 16.98 -2.80 4.05
N GLY A 7 17.86 -1.83 4.33
CA GLY A 7 17.49 -0.41 4.48
C GLY A 7 16.83 0.20 3.23
N GLN A 8 16.62 1.52 3.25
CA GLN A 8 15.80 2.29 2.28
C GLN A 8 14.28 2.15 2.48
N TYR A 9 13.82 2.33 3.72
CA TYR A 9 12.40 2.26 4.09
C TYR A 9 11.45 3.07 3.18
N PRO A 10 11.76 4.31 2.74
CA PRO A 10 10.87 5.03 1.82
C PRO A 10 10.60 4.26 0.53
N GLU A 11 11.64 3.74 -0.11
CA GLU A 11 11.54 3.02 -1.40
C GLU A 11 10.85 1.67 -1.22
N GLN A 12 11.10 0.99 -0.10
CA GLN A 12 10.42 -0.27 0.20
C GLN A 12 8.94 -0.05 0.53
N ILE A 13 8.59 0.99 1.28
CA ILE A 13 7.20 1.39 1.49
C ILE A 13 6.54 1.75 0.15
N PHE A 14 7.22 2.48 -0.71
CA PHE A 14 6.71 2.76 -2.05
C PHE A 14 6.49 1.48 -2.86
N SER A 15 7.38 0.50 -2.75
CA SER A 15 7.20 -0.81 -3.37
C SER A 15 5.99 -1.58 -2.83
N PHE A 16 5.59 -1.38 -1.57
CA PHE A 16 4.32 -1.93 -1.06
C PHE A 16 3.12 -1.28 -1.75
N CYS A 17 3.18 0.02 -2.02
CA CYS A 17 2.12 0.69 -2.79
C CYS A 17 2.02 0.12 -4.22
N LYS A 18 3.15 -0.25 -4.83
CA LYS A 18 3.17 -0.95 -6.13
C LYS A 18 2.57 -2.35 -6.05
N ASP A 19 2.86 -3.08 -4.98
CA ASP A 19 2.26 -4.39 -4.74
C ASP A 19 0.72 -4.27 -4.60
N ILE A 20 0.21 -3.23 -3.91
CA ILE A 20 -1.23 -2.95 -3.81
C ILE A 20 -1.83 -2.69 -5.20
N LEU A 21 -1.20 -1.83 -6.02
CA LEU A 21 -1.64 -1.58 -7.39
C LEU A 21 -1.70 -2.89 -8.21
N PHE A 22 -0.72 -3.76 -8.06
CA PHE A 22 -0.72 -5.06 -8.73
C PHE A 22 -1.93 -5.91 -8.29
N VAL A 23 -2.25 -5.96 -7.00
CA VAL A 23 -3.41 -6.70 -6.47
C VAL A 23 -4.75 -6.09 -6.95
N GLU A 24 -4.82 -4.77 -7.14
CA GLU A 24 -5.96 -4.11 -7.81
C GLU A 24 -6.09 -4.54 -9.28
N GLN A 25 -4.98 -4.59 -10.02
CA GLN A 25 -4.97 -5.02 -11.42
C GLN A 25 -5.42 -6.48 -11.56
N LEU A 26 -5.00 -7.35 -10.64
CA LEU A 26 -5.51 -8.72 -10.56
C LEU A 26 -7.04 -8.73 -10.36
N LYS A 27 -7.57 -7.96 -9.40
CA LYS A 27 -9.02 -7.89 -9.20
C LYS A 27 -9.76 -7.42 -10.45
N LYS A 28 -9.23 -6.38 -11.10
CA LYS A 28 -9.77 -5.85 -12.36
C LYS A 28 -9.73 -6.87 -13.51
N SER A 29 -8.76 -7.78 -13.52
CA SER A 29 -8.66 -8.84 -14.53
C SER A 29 -9.66 -9.99 -14.35
N GLY A 30 -10.48 -9.97 -13.29
CA GLY A 30 -11.54 -10.95 -13.06
C GLY A 30 -11.33 -11.86 -11.84
N PHE A 31 -10.26 -11.66 -11.06
CA PHE A 31 -10.07 -12.39 -9.81
C PHE A 31 -11.06 -11.90 -8.75
N LYS A 32 -11.85 -12.81 -8.17
CA LYS A 32 -12.91 -12.48 -7.21
C LYS A 32 -12.36 -11.87 -5.91
N HIS A 33 -11.35 -12.50 -5.35
CA HIS A 33 -10.68 -12.06 -4.13
C HIS A 33 -9.18 -12.00 -4.37
N THR A 34 -8.58 -10.86 -4.06
CA THR A 34 -7.15 -10.63 -4.22
C THR A 34 -6.63 -9.96 -2.96
N PHE A 35 -5.59 -10.55 -2.40
CA PHE A 35 -5.03 -10.14 -1.12
C PHE A 35 -3.54 -9.90 -1.23
N LEU A 36 -3.06 -8.91 -0.49
CA LEU A 36 -1.66 -8.66 -0.24
C LEU A 36 -1.37 -8.90 1.24
N ILE A 37 -0.37 -9.74 1.52
CA ILE A 37 0.17 -9.95 2.87
C ILE A 37 1.63 -9.52 2.88
N ILE A 38 1.95 -8.63 3.81
CA ILE A 38 3.30 -8.12 4.04
C ILE A 38 3.69 -8.47 5.47
N PHE A 39 4.87 -9.07 5.64
CA PHE A 39 5.49 -9.29 6.95
C PHE A 39 6.66 -8.31 7.10
N VAL A 40 6.85 -7.79 8.30
CA VAL A 40 7.99 -6.92 8.66
C VAL A 40 8.39 -7.20 10.09
N ASP A 41 9.69 -7.21 10.38
CA ASP A 41 10.24 -7.35 11.73
C ASP A 41 11.00 -6.10 12.19
N ASP A 42 11.22 -5.14 11.31
CA ASP A 42 11.84 -3.86 11.66
C ASP A 42 10.78 -2.82 12.06
N PRO A 43 10.85 -2.24 13.27
CA PRO A 43 9.93 -1.20 13.73
C PRO A 43 9.81 0.01 12.81
N LEU A 44 10.83 0.30 11.99
CA LEU A 44 10.78 1.41 11.05
C LEU A 44 9.73 1.22 9.94
N PHE A 45 9.12 0.05 9.76
CA PHE A 45 7.97 -0.07 8.85
C PHE A 45 6.63 0.34 9.47
N TYR A 46 6.48 0.22 10.78
CA TYR A 46 5.18 0.34 11.46
C TYR A 46 5.15 1.32 12.64
N SER A 47 6.27 1.95 12.97
CA SER A 47 6.38 2.89 14.10
C SER A 47 7.29 4.07 13.78
N GLY A 48 7.13 5.16 14.53
CA GLY A 48 7.87 6.42 14.35
C GLY A 48 7.05 7.51 13.66
N ASN A 49 7.74 8.53 13.14
CA ASN A 49 7.12 9.67 12.46
C ASN A 49 6.39 9.22 11.17
N GLY A 50 5.20 9.75 10.92
CA GLY A 50 4.36 9.48 9.74
C GLY A 50 4.44 10.52 8.63
N ASP A 51 5.45 11.38 8.59
CA ASP A 51 5.63 12.34 7.50
C ASP A 51 5.72 11.64 6.12
N GLY A 52 5.10 12.25 5.11
CA GLY A 52 5.16 11.77 3.73
C GLY A 52 4.57 10.37 3.54
N ILE A 53 5.35 9.47 2.95
CA ILE A 53 4.91 8.11 2.60
C ILE A 53 4.77 7.20 3.83
N TYR A 54 5.43 7.55 4.93
CA TYR A 54 5.40 6.77 6.16
C TYR A 54 4.03 6.78 6.82
N GLY A 55 3.27 7.87 6.70
CA GLY A 55 1.97 8.03 7.34
C GLY A 55 0.97 6.94 6.96
N TYR A 56 1.07 6.44 5.72
CA TYR A 56 0.21 5.36 5.23
C TYR A 56 0.38 4.06 6.00
N PHE A 57 1.60 3.77 6.48
CA PHE A 57 1.93 2.51 7.14
C PHE A 57 2.16 2.66 8.65
N ARG A 58 2.43 3.88 9.15
CA ARG A 58 2.73 4.12 10.58
C ARG A 58 1.61 4.83 11.34
N GLN A 59 0.75 5.60 10.68
CA GLN A 59 -0.22 6.49 11.33
C GLN A 59 -1.65 6.34 10.82
N LYS A 60 -1.98 5.20 10.19
CA LYS A 60 -3.32 4.92 9.65
C LYS A 60 -3.81 5.99 8.66
N LYS A 61 -2.90 6.73 8.02
CA LYS A 61 -3.27 7.64 6.93
C LYS A 61 -3.86 6.80 5.80
N LYS A 62 -5.00 7.20 5.27
CA LYS A 62 -5.62 6.53 4.12
C LYS A 62 -4.68 6.54 2.91
N LEU A 63 -4.44 5.37 2.36
CA LEU A 63 -3.66 5.14 1.15
C LEU A 63 -4.62 5.01 -0.04
N SER A 64 -4.67 6.02 -0.89
CA SER A 64 -5.58 6.11 -2.03
C SER A 64 -5.06 7.10 -3.07
N GLY A 65 -5.48 6.95 -4.32
CA GLY A 65 -5.15 7.90 -5.39
C GLY A 65 -3.65 7.92 -5.71
N SER A 66 -3.12 9.12 -5.94
CA SER A 66 -1.77 9.30 -6.46
C SER A 66 -0.72 9.13 -5.36
N VAL A 67 0.24 8.24 -5.59
CA VAL A 67 1.41 8.04 -4.73
C VAL A 67 2.66 8.21 -5.58
N GLN A 68 3.43 9.25 -5.28
CA GLN A 68 4.71 9.51 -5.95
C GLN A 68 5.85 8.84 -5.19
N LYS A 69 6.85 8.38 -5.93
CA LYS A 69 8.10 7.86 -5.39
C LYS A 69 8.75 8.87 -4.42
N PRO A 70 9.18 8.46 -3.22
CA PRO A 70 9.55 9.39 -2.16
C PRO A 70 10.97 9.94 -2.32
N THR A 71 11.92 9.17 -2.87
CA THR A 71 13.33 9.56 -2.95
C THR A 71 13.95 9.28 -4.32
N GLY A 72 15.15 9.83 -4.56
CA GLY A 72 15.82 9.74 -5.86
C GLY A 72 15.11 10.55 -6.95
N ARG A 73 15.09 10.04 -8.18
CA ARG A 73 14.28 10.62 -9.27
C ARG A 73 12.80 10.40 -8.94
N LYS A 74 12.03 11.49 -8.89
CA LYS A 74 10.57 11.48 -8.64
C LYS A 74 9.77 11.30 -9.94
N ASP A 75 10.28 10.44 -10.81
CA ASP A 75 9.77 10.15 -12.15
C ASP A 75 8.67 9.08 -12.16
N GLU A 76 8.47 8.38 -11.04
CA GLU A 76 7.47 7.34 -10.90
C GLU A 76 6.34 7.79 -9.97
N THR A 77 5.11 7.71 -10.50
CA THR A 77 3.86 7.95 -9.76
C THR A 77 2.92 6.80 -10.07
N ILE A 78 2.31 6.21 -9.05
CA ILE A 78 1.26 5.20 -9.21
C ILE A 78 -0.09 5.77 -8.83
N GLN A 79 -1.16 5.22 -9.40
CA GLN A 79 -2.54 5.58 -9.12
C GLN A 79 -3.29 4.38 -8.55
N LEU A 80 -3.69 4.49 -7.29
CA LEU A 80 -4.52 3.50 -6.61
C LEU A 80 -5.99 3.86 -6.77
N SER A 81 -6.81 2.89 -7.16
CA SER A 81 -8.26 3.08 -7.32
C SER A 81 -9.03 2.88 -6.02
N GLY A 82 -8.49 2.07 -5.11
CA GLY A 82 -9.05 1.81 -3.79
C GLY A 82 -8.61 2.81 -2.72
N CYS A 83 -9.15 2.60 -1.52
CA CYS A 83 -8.82 3.37 -0.32
C CYS A 83 -8.55 2.40 0.83
N TYR A 84 -7.31 2.39 1.30
CA TYR A 84 -6.82 1.40 2.25
C TYR A 84 -6.33 2.07 3.53
N GLU A 85 -6.62 1.44 4.66
CA GLU A 85 -5.99 1.75 5.94
C GLU A 85 -5.12 0.55 6.33
N VAL A 86 -3.82 0.78 6.49
CA VAL A 86 -2.88 -0.29 6.85
C VAL A 86 -2.94 -0.52 8.36
N GLN A 87 -3.21 -1.76 8.75
CA GLN A 87 -3.16 -2.20 10.14
C GLN A 87 -2.12 -3.29 10.33
N TRP A 88 -1.16 -3.05 11.23
CA TRP A 88 -0.16 -4.04 11.61
C TRP A 88 -0.64 -4.90 12.77
N ILE A 89 -0.63 -6.22 12.56
CA ILE A 89 -1.03 -7.25 13.52
C ILE A 89 0.24 -7.96 14.01
N PRO A 90 0.46 -8.07 15.33
CA PRO A 90 1.63 -8.75 15.88
C PRO A 90 1.60 -10.25 15.62
N VAL A 91 2.77 -10.84 15.35
CA VAL A 91 2.97 -12.30 15.23
C VAL A 91 3.80 -12.83 16.39
N SER A 92 5.03 -12.33 16.54
CA SER A 92 5.96 -12.72 17.61
C SER A 92 7.12 -11.74 17.69
N GLY A 93 7.48 -11.26 18.89
CA GLY A 93 8.49 -10.21 19.04
C GLY A 93 8.14 -8.98 18.21
N ASP A 94 9.11 -8.49 17.42
CA ASP A 94 8.92 -7.35 16.53
C ASP A 94 8.28 -7.70 15.17
N LEU A 95 8.06 -9.00 14.89
CA LEU A 95 7.42 -9.46 13.67
C LEU A 95 5.93 -9.10 13.67
N LYS A 96 5.53 -8.34 12.66
CA LYS A 96 4.13 -7.97 12.39
C LYS A 96 3.78 -8.29 10.95
N TYR A 97 2.48 -8.40 10.69
CA TYR A 97 1.96 -8.48 9.33
C TYR A 97 0.80 -7.50 9.10
N THR A 98 0.56 -7.15 7.85
CA THR A 98 -0.68 -6.51 7.41
C THR A 98 -1.31 -7.33 6.30
N LEU A 99 -2.64 -7.36 6.27
CA LEU A 99 -3.45 -8.00 5.23
C LEU A 99 -4.29 -6.92 4.58
N ILE A 100 -4.17 -6.79 3.26
CA ILE A 100 -4.92 -5.82 2.45
C ILE A 100 -5.70 -6.61 1.41
N GLU A 101 -7.02 -6.49 1.41
CA GLU A 101 -7.86 -6.96 0.30
C GLU A 101 -8.05 -5.82 -0.69
N ALA A 102 -7.82 -6.05 -1.98
CA ALA A 102 -8.08 -5.02 -2.97
C ALA A 102 -9.59 -4.80 -3.13
N SER A 103 -9.97 -3.53 -3.25
CA SER A 103 -11.34 -3.14 -3.57
C SER A 103 -11.46 -2.97 -5.09
N SER A 104 -12.59 -3.40 -5.66
CA SER A 104 -12.96 -2.99 -7.01
C SER A 104 -13.33 -1.51 -6.94
N GLY A 105 -12.46 -0.64 -7.46
CA GLY A 105 -12.76 0.79 -7.56
C GLY A 105 -14.09 0.99 -8.29
N GLN A 106 -14.95 1.87 -7.76
CA GLN A 106 -16.15 2.27 -8.49
C GLN A 106 -15.70 2.95 -9.79
N GLN A 107 -16.08 2.37 -10.93
CA GLN A 107 -16.13 3.15 -12.16
C GLN A 107 -17.14 4.27 -11.92
N VAL A 108 -16.67 5.52 -11.87
CA VAL A 108 -17.55 6.67 -12.02
C VAL A 108 -18.05 6.60 -13.47
N ASN A 109 -19.32 6.23 -13.65
CA ASN A 109 -19.98 6.35 -14.94
C ASN A 109 -20.13 7.85 -15.24
N GLU A 110 -19.22 8.41 -16.06
CA GLU A 110 -19.46 9.66 -16.76
C GLU A 110 -20.48 9.39 -17.87
N GLY A 111 -21.76 9.43 -17.49
CA GLY A 111 -22.88 9.26 -18.39
C GLY A 111 -24.14 9.78 -17.71
N ASP A 112 -24.16 11.09 -17.46
CA ASP A 112 -25.37 11.90 -17.25
C ASP A 112 -24.95 13.39 -17.26
N ARG A 113 -24.78 13.92 -18.47
CA ARG A 113 -25.05 15.34 -18.75
C ARG A 113 -25.93 15.34 -19.99
N GLU A 114 -27.24 15.36 -19.74
CA GLU A 114 -28.25 15.85 -20.69
C GLU A 114 -27.95 17.30 -21.10
#